data_AF-D7C6K6-F1
#
_entry.id   AF-D7C6K6-F1
#
_cell.length_a   1.000
_cell.length_b   1.000
_cell.length_c   1.000
_cell.angle_alpha   90.00
_cell.angle_beta   90.00
_cell.angle_gamma   90.00
#
_symmetry.space_group_name_H-M   'P 1'
#
loop_
_entity.id
_entity.type
_entity.pdbx_description
1 polymer ?
#
loop_
_entity_poly.entity_id
_entity_poly.type
_entity_poly.pdbx_seq_one_letter_code
_entity_poly.pdbx_strand_id
1 'polypeptide(L)'
;MSGVARRRVGWISAAALLLLVAVVLSLAVGSRPIAIGEVYDALLHGGTSDNAQVVRSLRVPRTVIGVMVGVALAVAGTVLQGITRNPIAEPGILGISQGASLGVVCAIAFFGVHTLNGYVWFAFAGAALAAVCVYAVASSGRGGASPVKLALAGAAMNAFIASVVSAIVTTNARVLDEFRFWDVGSLSGRDATIAGQTWPFLAAGLLLVLAMARGLDALALGDDVARGLGRNVGLLRMAGTVGATVLTGVAVAAAGPIAFTGLAVPHIARALVGTGHRWLLPTAALLGPVMILTSDVIGRIVFQPSEVPVSVMTALAGVPFLIALVRRKAVAA
;
A
#
# COMPACT_ATOMS: atom_id res chain seq x y z
N MET A 1 -6.43 24.18 -23.50
CA MET A 1 -6.72 23.49 -22.21
C MET A 1 -7.52 24.45 -21.32
N SER A 2 -8.56 23.99 -20.63
CA SER A 2 -9.25 24.82 -19.63
C SER A 2 -8.30 25.16 -18.47
N GLY A 3 -8.50 26.29 -17.78
CA GLY A 3 -7.67 26.70 -16.64
C GLY A 3 -7.58 25.62 -15.55
N VAL A 4 -8.66 24.87 -15.34
CA VAL A 4 -8.72 23.73 -14.40
C VAL A 4 -7.81 22.58 -14.85
N ALA A 5 -7.81 22.24 -16.14
CA ALA A 5 -6.93 21.19 -16.67
C ALA A 5 -5.44 21.57 -16.53
N ARG A 6 -5.10 22.84 -16.80
CA ARG A 6 -3.73 23.35 -16.62
C ARG A 6 -3.28 23.27 -15.15
N ARG A 7 -4.14 23.64 -14.20
CA ARG A 7 -3.84 23.52 -12.75
C ARG A 7 -3.62 22.06 -12.33
N ARG A 8 -4.45 21.13 -12.80
CA ARG A 8 -4.30 19.69 -12.51
C ARG A 8 -3.00 19.11 -13.04
N VAL A 9 -2.62 19.47 -14.28
CA VAL A 9 -1.33 19.07 -14.84
C VAL A 9 -0.18 19.63 -14.01
N GLY A 10 -0.25 20.89 -13.58
CA GLY A 10 0.74 21.50 -12.69
C GLY A 10 0.94 20.71 -11.39
N TRP A 11 -0.14 20.25 -10.74
CA TRP A 11 -0.04 19.43 -9.54
C TRP A 11 0.56 18.04 -9.79
N ILE A 12 0.24 17.40 -10.91
CA ILE A 12 0.84 16.11 -11.28
C ILE A 12 2.34 16.29 -11.54
N SER A 13 2.75 17.34 -12.26
CA SER A 13 4.16 17.65 -12.48
C SER A 13 4.90 17.91 -11.17
N ALA A 14 4.27 18.64 -10.24
CA ALA A 14 4.83 18.88 -8.91
C ALA A 14 4.97 17.58 -8.10
N ALA A 15 3.98 16.69 -8.15
CA ALA A 15 4.04 15.38 -7.49
C ALA A 15 5.14 14.48 -8.10
N ALA A 16 5.32 14.51 -9.42
CA ALA A 16 6.39 13.78 -10.10
C ALA A 16 7.78 14.30 -9.72
N LEU A 17 7.94 15.64 -9.62
CA LEU A 17 9.18 16.25 -9.14
C LEU A 17 9.46 15.86 -7.69
N LEU A 18 8.43 15.90 -6.83
CA LEU A 18 8.56 15.52 -5.43
C LEU A 18 8.96 14.04 -5.27
N LEU A 19 8.42 13.16 -6.12
CA LEU A 19 8.85 11.77 -6.18
C LEU A 19 10.31 11.63 -6.58
N LEU A 20 10.77 12.37 -7.59
CA LEU A 20 12.18 12.36 -8.00
C LEU A 20 13.09 12.77 -6.82
N VAL A 21 12.71 13.83 -6.09
CA VAL A 21 13.44 14.26 -4.89
C VAL A 21 13.44 13.16 -3.82
N ALA A 22 12.30 12.53 -3.55
CA ALA A 22 12.21 11.45 -2.56
C ALA A 22 13.07 10.22 -2.95
N VAL A 23 13.16 9.89 -4.24
CA VAL A 23 14.05 8.84 -4.76
C VAL A 23 15.52 9.21 -4.53
N VAL A 24 15.93 10.42 -4.89
CA VAL A 24 17.30 10.88 -4.67
C VAL A 24 17.66 10.86 -3.19
N LEU A 25 16.76 11.33 -2.32
CA LEU A 25 16.96 11.27 -0.87
C LEU A 25 17.06 9.84 -0.36
N SER A 26 16.21 8.91 -0.82
CA SER A 26 16.29 7.50 -0.43
C SER A 26 17.61 6.83 -0.83
N LEU A 27 18.22 7.29 -1.93
CA LEU A 27 19.50 6.78 -2.43
C LEU A 27 20.71 7.44 -1.76
N ALA A 28 20.63 8.72 -1.38
CA ALA A 28 21.75 9.48 -0.80
C ALA A 28 21.77 9.44 0.74
N VAL A 29 20.60 9.36 1.39
CA VAL A 29 20.43 9.47 2.84
C VAL A 29 20.21 8.09 3.49
N GLY A 30 20.91 7.83 4.58
CA GLY A 30 20.79 6.61 5.38
C GLY A 30 21.72 6.64 6.59
N SER A 31 22.10 5.46 7.09
CA SER A 31 23.03 5.30 8.22
C SER A 31 24.38 6.00 8.02
N ARG A 32 24.84 6.11 6.77
CA ARG A 32 25.97 6.97 6.37
C ARG A 32 25.55 7.82 5.17
N PRO A 33 25.78 9.15 5.18
CA PRO A 33 25.49 9.98 4.01
C PRO A 33 26.43 9.59 2.87
N ILE A 34 25.88 9.47 1.66
CA ILE A 34 26.64 9.24 0.42
C ILE A 34 26.44 10.46 -0.48
N ALA A 35 27.53 11.02 -0.99
CA ALA A 35 27.46 12.18 -1.87
C ALA A 35 26.65 11.86 -3.14
N ILE A 36 25.85 12.81 -3.61
CA ILE A 36 24.99 12.60 -4.79
C ILE A 36 25.82 12.24 -6.04
N GLY A 37 27.04 12.79 -6.16
CA GLY A 37 27.96 12.44 -7.23
C GLY A 37 28.35 10.96 -7.22
N GLU A 38 28.57 10.38 -6.04
CA GLU A 38 28.88 8.95 -5.89
C GLU A 38 27.67 8.05 -6.14
N VAL A 39 26.47 8.51 -5.75
CA VAL A 39 25.22 7.82 -6.10
C VAL A 39 25.05 7.77 -7.62
N TYR A 40 25.27 8.90 -8.30
CA TYR A 40 25.19 9.00 -9.76
C TYR A 40 26.22 8.08 -10.44
N ASP A 41 27.47 8.12 -9.99
CA ASP A 41 28.54 7.28 -10.50
C ASP A 41 28.24 5.79 -10.33
N ALA A 42 27.81 5.40 -9.12
CA ALA A 42 27.41 4.02 -8.81
C ALA A 42 26.27 3.49 -9.69
N LEU A 43 25.33 4.36 -10.09
CA LEU A 43 24.19 3.97 -10.92
C LEU A 43 24.56 3.83 -12.41
N LEU A 44 25.41 4.71 -12.94
CA LEU A 44 25.69 4.76 -14.38
C LEU A 44 26.97 4.02 -14.78
N HIS A 45 28.04 4.18 -14.03
CA HIS A 45 29.35 3.58 -14.34
C HIS A 45 29.58 2.30 -13.53
N GLY A 46 28.75 2.05 -12.51
CA GLY A 46 28.97 0.98 -11.57
C GLY A 46 30.11 1.32 -10.61
N GLY A 47 30.83 0.29 -10.15
CA GLY A 47 31.94 0.48 -9.22
C GLY A 47 32.05 -0.63 -8.18
N THR A 48 33.25 -0.79 -7.64
CA THR A 48 33.57 -1.77 -6.58
C THR A 48 33.70 -1.12 -5.20
N SER A 49 33.58 0.20 -5.09
CA SER A 49 33.65 0.90 -3.81
C SER A 49 32.51 0.47 -2.89
N ASP A 50 32.75 0.53 -1.57
CA ASP A 50 31.74 0.20 -0.56
C ASP A 50 30.46 1.03 -0.75
N ASN A 51 30.60 2.32 -1.08
CA ASN A 51 29.46 3.21 -1.34
C ASN A 51 28.68 2.78 -2.59
N ALA A 52 29.36 2.36 -3.67
CA ALA A 52 28.68 1.86 -4.86
C ALA A 52 27.92 0.55 -4.57
N GLN A 53 28.50 -0.36 -3.78
CA GLN A 53 27.81 -1.58 -3.36
C GLN A 53 26.60 -1.29 -2.46
N VAL A 54 26.74 -0.36 -1.50
CA VAL A 54 25.61 0.05 -0.64
C VAL A 54 24.48 0.65 -1.47
N VAL A 55 24.80 1.54 -2.42
CA VAL A 55 23.78 2.15 -3.29
C VAL A 55 23.06 1.06 -4.11
N ARG A 56 23.80 0.20 -4.81
CA ARG A 56 23.23 -0.76 -5.77
C ARG A 56 22.56 -1.96 -5.11
N SER A 57 23.16 -2.51 -4.07
CA SER A 57 22.70 -3.76 -3.44
C SER A 57 21.71 -3.54 -2.30
N LEU A 58 21.74 -2.38 -1.64
CA LEU A 58 20.87 -2.08 -0.50
C LEU A 58 19.87 -0.97 -0.79
N ARG A 59 20.31 0.19 -1.31
CA ARG A 59 19.43 1.37 -1.44
C ARG A 59 18.52 1.33 -2.66
N VAL A 60 19.01 0.85 -3.81
CA VAL A 60 18.20 0.74 -5.03
C VAL A 60 17.04 -0.24 -4.83
N PRO A 61 17.23 -1.49 -4.37
CA PRO A 61 16.13 -2.41 -4.15
C PRO A 61 15.12 -1.89 -3.11
N ARG A 62 15.62 -1.34 -2.00
CA ARG A 62 14.78 -0.71 -0.96
C ARG A 62 13.94 0.44 -1.51
N THR A 63 14.52 1.30 -2.36
CA THR A 63 13.82 2.43 -2.98
C THR A 63 12.77 1.94 -3.97
N VAL A 64 13.11 0.97 -4.83
CA VAL A 64 12.17 0.38 -5.79
C VAL A 64 10.97 -0.23 -5.07
N ILE A 65 11.20 -1.00 -4.00
CA ILE A 65 10.13 -1.59 -3.20
C ILE A 65 9.30 -0.49 -2.52
N GLY A 66 9.94 0.55 -1.97
CA GLY A 66 9.21 1.70 -1.41
C GLY A 66 8.29 2.39 -2.43
N VAL A 67 8.73 2.53 -3.68
CA VAL A 67 7.89 3.03 -4.78
C VAL A 67 6.74 2.06 -5.06
N MET A 68 7.02 0.78 -5.23
CA MET A 68 5.99 -0.23 -5.52
C MET A 68 4.91 -0.30 -4.44
N VAL A 69 5.33 -0.35 -3.17
CA VAL A 69 4.46 -0.36 -1.98
C VAL A 69 3.63 0.92 -1.92
N GLY A 70 4.27 2.07 -2.11
CA GLY A 70 3.59 3.37 -2.07
C GLY A 70 2.53 3.51 -3.16
N VAL A 71 2.83 3.12 -4.40
CA VAL A 71 1.86 3.07 -5.50
C VAL A 71 0.70 2.15 -5.12
N ALA A 72 1.01 0.94 -4.68
CA ALA A 72 0.02 -0.08 -4.42
C ALA A 72 -0.97 0.33 -3.32
N LEU A 73 -0.47 0.81 -2.17
CA LEU A 73 -1.32 1.24 -1.05
C LEU A 73 -2.16 2.47 -1.40
N ALA A 74 -1.57 3.47 -2.06
CA ALA A 74 -2.29 4.70 -2.42
C ALA A 74 -3.40 4.45 -3.46
N VAL A 75 -3.11 3.61 -4.46
CA VAL A 75 -4.09 3.24 -5.49
C VAL A 75 -5.18 2.33 -4.90
N ALA A 76 -4.82 1.32 -4.10
CA ALA A 76 -5.79 0.47 -3.42
C ALA A 76 -6.72 1.29 -2.52
N GLY A 77 -6.17 2.21 -1.73
CA GLY A 77 -6.93 3.14 -0.90
C GLY A 77 -7.89 4.01 -1.70
N THR A 78 -7.42 4.58 -2.83
CA THR A 78 -8.26 5.39 -3.73
C THR A 78 -9.47 4.60 -4.22
N VAL A 79 -9.25 3.37 -4.68
CA VAL A 79 -10.31 2.48 -5.19
C VAL A 79 -11.27 2.10 -4.08
N LEU A 80 -10.77 1.69 -2.91
CA LEU A 80 -11.60 1.30 -1.79
C LEU A 80 -12.50 2.44 -1.33
N GLN A 81 -11.96 3.65 -1.20
CA GLN A 81 -12.76 4.83 -0.87
C GLN A 81 -13.83 5.10 -1.95
N GLY A 82 -13.51 4.90 -3.23
CA GLY A 82 -14.45 5.05 -4.34
C GLY A 82 -15.59 4.01 -4.33
N ILE A 83 -15.28 2.71 -4.19
CA ILE A 83 -16.31 1.64 -4.23
C ILE A 83 -17.17 1.62 -2.97
N THR A 84 -16.60 1.99 -1.82
CA THR A 84 -17.33 2.05 -0.54
C THR A 84 -18.07 3.36 -0.35
N ARG A 85 -17.74 4.39 -1.16
CA ARG A 85 -18.18 5.78 -0.96
C ARG A 85 -17.90 6.26 0.46
N ASN A 86 -16.77 5.84 1.01
CA ASN A 86 -16.36 6.13 2.36
C ASN A 86 -14.93 6.73 2.33
N PRO A 87 -14.75 8.02 2.65
CA PRO A 87 -13.45 8.68 2.56
C PRO A 87 -12.45 8.18 3.61
N ILE A 88 -12.89 7.42 4.60
CA ILE A 88 -12.03 6.79 5.61
C ILE A 88 -11.75 5.31 5.34
N ALA A 89 -12.18 4.76 4.20
CA ALA A 89 -11.86 3.39 3.85
C ALA A 89 -10.35 3.23 3.62
N GLU A 90 -9.80 2.17 4.21
CA GLU A 90 -8.38 1.82 4.12
C GLU A 90 -8.26 0.33 3.78
N PRO A 91 -7.23 -0.09 2.99
CA PRO A 91 -7.07 -1.50 2.64
C PRO A 91 -6.92 -2.48 3.81
N GLY A 92 -6.37 -2.04 4.94
CA GLY A 92 -6.25 -2.87 6.14
C GLY A 92 -7.59 -3.36 6.72
N ILE A 93 -8.71 -2.73 6.36
CA ILE A 93 -10.04 -3.05 6.89
C ILE A 93 -10.59 -4.37 6.30
N LEU A 94 -10.10 -4.82 5.14
CA LEU A 94 -10.65 -5.98 4.43
C LEU A 94 -10.07 -7.34 4.86
N GLY A 95 -9.42 -7.46 6.02
CA GLY A 95 -8.81 -8.74 6.42
C GLY A 95 -7.50 -9.06 5.70
N ILE A 96 -7.10 -8.28 4.69
CA ILE A 96 -6.02 -8.63 3.76
C ILE A 96 -4.67 -8.69 4.48
N SER A 97 -4.35 -7.66 5.28
CA SER A 97 -3.10 -7.60 6.02
C SER A 97 -2.99 -8.73 7.07
N GLN A 98 -4.10 -9.04 7.75
CA GLN A 98 -4.13 -10.14 8.71
C GLN A 98 -4.05 -11.51 8.02
N GLY A 99 -4.71 -11.67 6.87
CA GLY A 99 -4.58 -12.86 6.03
C GLY A 99 -3.14 -13.11 5.62
N ALA A 100 -2.43 -12.07 5.17
CA ALA A 100 -1.01 -12.16 4.87
C ALA A 100 -0.18 -12.57 6.09
N SER A 101 -0.47 -11.97 7.24
CA SER A 101 0.20 -12.27 8.52
C SER A 101 0.01 -13.73 8.92
N LEU A 102 -1.21 -14.27 8.80
CA LEU A 102 -1.48 -15.68 9.02
C LEU A 102 -0.71 -16.58 8.05
N GLY A 103 -0.64 -16.20 6.78
CA GLY A 103 0.18 -16.90 5.79
C GLY A 103 1.64 -17.00 6.21
N VAL A 104 2.24 -15.88 6.61
CA VAL A 104 3.65 -15.83 7.07
C VAL A 104 3.84 -16.65 8.35
N VAL A 105 2.96 -16.51 9.32
CA VAL A 105 3.02 -17.30 10.57
C VAL A 105 2.93 -18.79 10.27
N CYS A 106 2.04 -19.22 9.37
CA CYS A 106 1.96 -20.61 8.93
C CYS A 106 3.24 -21.07 8.23
N ALA A 107 3.84 -20.23 7.37
CA ALA A 107 5.09 -20.54 6.69
C ALA A 107 6.23 -20.84 7.67
N ILE A 108 6.35 -20.03 8.74
CA ILE A 108 7.37 -20.19 9.77
C ILE A 108 7.05 -21.38 10.67
N ALA A 109 5.81 -21.47 11.17
CA ALA A 109 5.42 -22.44 12.19
C ALA A 109 5.31 -23.88 11.66
N PHE A 110 4.79 -24.06 10.44
CA PHE A 110 4.43 -25.38 9.91
C PHE A 110 5.26 -25.82 8.71
N PHE A 111 5.79 -24.88 7.91
CA PHE A 111 6.54 -25.20 6.69
C PHE A 111 8.05 -24.97 6.82
N GLY A 112 8.54 -24.45 7.95
CA GLY A 112 9.97 -24.23 8.19
C GLY A 112 10.61 -23.23 7.22
N VAL A 113 9.82 -22.28 6.71
CA VAL A 113 10.33 -21.20 5.86
C VAL A 113 10.94 -20.14 6.77
N HIS A 114 12.17 -19.69 6.45
CA HIS A 114 12.94 -18.75 7.28
C HIS A 114 13.48 -17.54 6.49
N THR A 115 12.98 -17.31 5.27
CA THR A 115 13.50 -16.25 4.39
C THR A 115 12.38 -15.33 3.92
N LEU A 116 12.68 -14.04 3.77
CA LEU A 116 11.72 -13.05 3.27
C LEU A 116 11.18 -13.44 1.89
N ASN A 117 12.04 -13.91 0.99
CA ASN A 117 11.65 -14.38 -0.34
C ASN A 117 10.65 -15.55 -0.30
N GLY A 118 10.77 -16.44 0.70
CA GLY A 118 9.80 -17.52 0.91
C GLY A 118 8.47 -17.03 1.48
N TYR A 119 8.51 -16.08 2.42
CA TYR A 119 7.31 -15.53 3.06
C TYR A 119 6.35 -14.85 2.09
N VAL A 120 6.87 -14.22 1.02
CA VAL A 120 6.07 -13.47 0.03
C VAL A 120 4.92 -14.32 -0.53
N TRP A 121 5.17 -15.58 -0.89
CA TRP A 121 4.14 -16.45 -1.48
C TRP A 121 3.04 -16.83 -0.50
N PHE A 122 3.41 -17.12 0.74
CA PHE A 122 2.46 -17.44 1.80
C PHE A 122 1.65 -16.20 2.21
N ALA A 123 2.30 -15.03 2.26
CA ALA A 123 1.63 -13.76 2.50
C ALA A 123 0.57 -13.46 1.42
N PHE A 124 0.90 -13.66 0.15
CA PHE A 124 -0.06 -13.52 -0.94
C PHE A 124 -1.22 -14.51 -0.86
N ALA A 125 -0.92 -15.79 -0.62
CA ALA A 125 -1.94 -16.83 -0.50
C ALA A 125 -2.91 -16.54 0.67
N GLY A 126 -2.36 -16.16 1.83
CA GLY A 126 -3.15 -15.80 3.01
C GLY A 126 -3.99 -14.53 2.79
N ALA A 127 -3.43 -13.51 2.15
CA ALA A 127 -4.14 -12.29 1.76
C ALA A 127 -5.32 -12.59 0.80
N ALA A 128 -5.08 -13.41 -0.22
CA ALA A 128 -6.10 -13.81 -1.18
C ALA A 128 -7.22 -14.62 -0.52
N LEU A 129 -6.86 -15.60 0.32
CA LEU A 129 -7.83 -16.41 1.06
C LEU A 129 -8.68 -15.56 1.98
N ALA A 130 -8.07 -14.65 2.75
CA ALA A 130 -8.81 -13.73 3.62
C ALA A 130 -9.78 -12.84 2.83
N ALA A 131 -9.35 -12.29 1.70
CA ALA A 131 -10.22 -11.48 0.85
C ALA A 131 -11.40 -12.28 0.28
N VAL A 132 -11.17 -13.52 -0.16
CA VAL A 132 -12.24 -14.43 -0.62
C VAL A 132 -13.21 -14.73 0.51
N CYS A 133 -12.72 -15.04 1.71
CA CYS A 133 -13.57 -15.30 2.87
C CYS A 133 -14.41 -14.07 3.25
N VAL A 134 -13.81 -12.87 3.29
CA VAL A 134 -14.53 -11.63 3.58
C VAL A 134 -15.61 -11.36 2.53
N TYR A 135 -15.28 -11.53 1.25
CA TYR A 135 -16.26 -11.34 0.18
C TYR A 135 -17.38 -12.38 0.25
N ALA A 136 -17.07 -13.65 0.48
CA ALA A 136 -18.07 -14.72 0.63
C ALA A 136 -19.03 -14.42 1.79
N VAL A 137 -18.50 -14.06 2.96
CA VAL A 137 -19.31 -13.68 4.14
C VAL A 137 -20.14 -12.44 3.84
N ALA A 138 -19.56 -11.39 3.26
CA ALA A 138 -20.28 -10.14 2.95
C ALA A 138 -21.34 -10.33 1.86
N SER A 139 -21.12 -11.24 0.91
CA SER A 139 -22.06 -11.56 -0.17
C SER A 139 -23.21 -12.45 0.29
N SER A 140 -23.12 -13.06 1.48
CA SER A 140 -24.17 -13.89 2.03
C SER A 140 -25.44 -13.07 2.38
N GLY A 141 -26.60 -13.67 2.12
CA GLY A 141 -27.91 -13.07 2.39
C GLY A 141 -28.43 -12.08 1.34
N ARG A 142 -29.60 -11.49 1.60
CA ARG A 142 -30.27 -10.58 0.67
C ARG A 142 -29.46 -9.29 0.47
N GLY A 143 -29.39 -8.80 -0.77
CA GLY A 143 -28.73 -7.53 -1.12
C GLY A 143 -27.23 -7.59 -1.46
N GLY A 144 -26.62 -8.78 -1.49
CA GLY A 144 -25.21 -8.97 -1.88
C GLY A 144 -24.21 -8.27 -0.98
N ALA A 145 -22.98 -8.08 -1.49
CA ALA A 145 -21.85 -7.47 -0.78
C ALA A 145 -21.96 -5.93 -0.75
N SER A 146 -22.79 -5.42 0.16
CA SER A 146 -22.85 -3.97 0.42
C SER A 146 -21.56 -3.48 1.08
N PRO A 147 -21.18 -2.19 0.92
CA PRO A 147 -19.99 -1.62 1.58
C PRO A 147 -19.96 -1.82 3.09
N VAL A 148 -21.12 -1.68 3.76
CA VAL A 148 -21.25 -1.89 5.20
C VAL A 148 -21.01 -3.35 5.56
N LYS A 149 -21.57 -4.31 4.80
CA LYS A 149 -21.33 -5.74 5.03
C LYS A 149 -19.87 -6.11 4.81
N LEU A 150 -19.22 -5.56 3.78
CA LEU A 150 -17.80 -5.79 3.53
C LEU A 150 -16.93 -5.26 4.68
N ALA A 151 -17.23 -4.07 5.20
CA ALA A 151 -16.52 -3.51 6.34
C ALA A 151 -16.71 -4.35 7.61
N LEU A 152 -17.94 -4.76 7.93
CA LEU A 152 -18.23 -5.58 9.11
C LEU A 152 -17.63 -6.99 9.00
N ALA A 153 -17.76 -7.64 7.84
CA ALA A 153 -17.16 -8.95 7.59
C ALA A 153 -15.62 -8.88 7.65
N GLY A 154 -15.04 -7.82 7.09
CA GLY A 154 -13.59 -7.55 7.16
C GLY A 154 -13.11 -7.35 8.59
N ALA A 155 -13.82 -6.57 9.40
CA ALA A 155 -13.51 -6.36 10.81
C ALA A 155 -13.59 -7.66 11.63
N ALA A 156 -14.65 -8.46 11.42
CA ALA A 156 -14.79 -9.75 12.07
C ALA A 156 -13.69 -10.74 11.66
N MET A 157 -13.36 -10.81 10.37
CA MET A 157 -12.28 -11.65 9.85
C MET A 157 -10.92 -11.21 10.38
N ASN A 158 -10.66 -9.90 10.45
CA ASN A 158 -9.46 -9.35 11.05
C ASN A 158 -9.30 -9.82 12.51
N ALA A 159 -10.35 -9.70 13.33
CA ALA A 159 -10.31 -10.13 14.73
C ALA A 159 -10.09 -11.65 14.87
N PHE A 160 -10.76 -12.44 14.04
CA PHE A 160 -10.58 -13.89 14.01
C PHE A 160 -9.15 -14.28 13.64
N ILE A 161 -8.63 -13.77 12.52
CA ILE A 161 -7.29 -14.09 12.04
C ILE A 161 -6.23 -13.61 13.04
N ALA A 162 -6.38 -12.40 13.60
CA ALA A 162 -5.47 -11.88 14.63
C ALA A 162 -5.43 -12.79 15.86
N SER A 163 -6.58 -13.36 16.27
CA SER A 163 -6.64 -14.31 17.39
C SER A 163 -5.88 -15.62 17.07
N VAL A 164 -6.00 -16.12 15.84
CA VAL A 164 -5.27 -17.32 15.38
C VAL A 164 -3.76 -17.05 15.31
N VAL A 165 -3.36 -15.93 14.71
CA VAL A 165 -1.95 -15.48 14.68
C VAL A 165 -1.40 -15.40 16.09
N SER A 166 -2.11 -14.74 17.00
CA SER A 166 -1.70 -14.61 18.39
C SER A 166 -1.54 -15.97 19.07
N ALA A 167 -2.46 -16.93 18.86
CA ALA A 167 -2.37 -18.25 19.47
C ALA A 167 -1.13 -19.04 19.02
N ILE A 168 -0.75 -18.94 17.75
CA ILE A 168 0.44 -19.61 17.21
C ILE A 168 1.71 -18.93 17.73
N VAL A 169 1.74 -17.60 17.70
CA VAL A 169 2.92 -16.80 18.06
C VAL A 169 3.22 -16.87 19.56
N THR A 170 2.21 -16.91 20.43
CA THR A 170 2.44 -16.99 21.89
C THR A 170 2.88 -18.38 22.37
N THR A 171 2.67 -19.42 21.57
CA THR A 171 3.06 -20.81 21.90
C THR A 171 4.42 -21.20 21.34
N ASN A 172 5.03 -20.36 20.48
CA ASN A 172 6.31 -20.66 19.84
C ASN A 172 7.22 -19.41 19.80
N ALA A 173 8.22 -19.38 20.68
CA ALA A 173 9.15 -18.25 20.82
C ALA A 173 9.95 -17.95 19.54
N ARG A 174 10.28 -18.97 18.73
CA ARG A 174 10.99 -18.78 17.45
C ARG A 174 10.09 -18.11 16.42
N VAL A 175 8.83 -18.58 16.31
CA VAL A 175 7.85 -17.96 15.40
C VAL A 175 7.61 -16.51 15.79
N LEU A 176 7.51 -16.21 17.09
CA LEU A 176 7.41 -14.84 17.59
C LEU A 176 8.60 -13.98 17.18
N ASP A 177 9.82 -14.50 17.32
CA ASP A 177 11.03 -13.74 17.01
C ASP A 177 11.14 -13.41 15.51
N GLU A 178 10.84 -14.36 14.62
CA GLU A 178 10.83 -14.11 13.18
C GLU A 178 9.66 -13.22 12.76
N PHE A 179 8.44 -13.50 13.26
CA PHE A 179 7.23 -12.80 12.88
C PHE A 179 7.25 -11.33 13.32
N ARG A 180 7.74 -11.01 14.53
CA ARG A 180 7.77 -9.62 15.03
C ARG A 180 8.59 -8.68 14.16
N PHE A 181 9.68 -9.17 13.54
CA PHE A 181 10.50 -8.35 12.64
C PHE A 181 9.80 -8.12 11.28
N TRP A 182 9.02 -9.09 10.82
CA TRP A 182 8.26 -8.96 9.57
C TRP A 182 7.01 -8.09 9.73
N ASP A 183 6.23 -8.32 10.81
CA ASP A 183 4.93 -7.68 11.09
C ASP A 183 5.07 -6.17 11.34
N VAL A 184 6.22 -5.75 11.84
CA VAL A 184 6.56 -4.35 12.09
C VAL A 184 6.54 -3.50 10.81
N GLY A 185 6.54 -4.05 9.60
CA GLY A 185 6.37 -3.25 8.38
C GLY A 185 7.59 -2.38 8.05
N SER A 186 8.53 -2.93 7.29
CA SER A 186 9.83 -2.31 7.01
C SER A 186 10.32 -2.57 5.59
N LEU A 187 10.98 -1.56 5.00
CA LEU A 187 11.70 -1.69 3.73
C LEU A 187 13.16 -2.18 3.92
N SER A 188 13.60 -2.35 5.16
CA SER A 188 14.93 -2.90 5.45
C SER A 188 15.02 -4.38 5.07
N GLY A 189 16.19 -4.79 4.55
CA GLY A 189 16.45 -6.17 4.13
C GLY A 189 15.68 -6.64 2.91
N ARG A 190 15.01 -5.74 2.17
CA ARG A 190 14.23 -6.09 0.97
C ARG A 190 15.11 -6.00 -0.28
N ASP A 191 15.33 -7.14 -0.93
CA ASP A 191 16.23 -7.29 -2.08
C ASP A 191 15.50 -7.11 -3.44
N ALA A 192 16.26 -7.15 -4.53
CA ALA A 192 15.71 -7.03 -5.88
C ALA A 192 14.84 -8.23 -6.27
N THR A 193 15.02 -9.38 -5.63
CA THR A 193 14.24 -10.60 -5.87
C THR A 193 12.78 -10.39 -5.45
N ILE A 194 12.55 -9.80 -4.27
CA ILE A 194 11.20 -9.44 -3.79
C ILE A 194 10.52 -8.48 -4.78
N ALA A 195 11.25 -7.48 -5.29
CA ALA A 195 10.72 -6.56 -6.30
C ALA A 195 10.32 -7.30 -7.59
N GLY A 196 11.18 -8.21 -8.07
CA GLY A 196 10.91 -9.04 -9.26
C GLY A 196 9.71 -9.97 -9.08
N GLN A 197 9.56 -10.59 -7.91
CA GLN A 197 8.43 -11.49 -7.60
C GLN A 197 7.09 -10.75 -7.49
N THR A 198 7.10 -9.54 -6.94
CA THR A 198 5.88 -8.78 -6.65
C THR A 198 5.44 -7.87 -7.81
N TRP A 199 6.35 -7.50 -8.72
CA TRP A 199 6.08 -6.62 -9.86
C TRP A 199 4.94 -7.10 -10.78
N PRO A 200 4.86 -8.37 -11.20
CA PRO A 200 3.77 -8.83 -12.07
C PRO A 200 2.38 -8.61 -11.46
N PHE A 201 2.27 -8.83 -10.14
CA PHE A 201 1.02 -8.62 -9.40
C PHE A 201 0.70 -7.14 -9.23
N LEU A 202 1.71 -6.29 -9.04
CA LEU A 202 1.54 -4.83 -9.05
C LEU A 202 0.98 -4.36 -10.39
N ALA A 203 1.60 -4.79 -11.49
CA ALA A 203 1.17 -4.43 -12.84
C ALA A 203 -0.26 -4.91 -13.13
N ALA A 204 -0.58 -6.17 -12.80
CA ALA A 204 -1.93 -6.71 -12.96
C ALA A 204 -2.98 -5.95 -12.14
N GLY A 205 -2.69 -5.64 -10.88
CA GLY A 205 -3.57 -4.87 -10.00
C GLY A 205 -3.79 -3.45 -10.52
N LEU A 206 -2.74 -2.78 -10.99
CA LEU A 206 -2.83 -1.44 -11.59
C LEU A 206 -3.65 -1.45 -12.87
N LEU A 207 -3.40 -2.39 -13.78
CA LEU A 207 -4.17 -2.53 -15.03
C LEU A 207 -5.66 -2.74 -14.74
N LEU A 208 -5.98 -3.62 -13.77
CA LEU A 208 -7.36 -3.88 -13.37
C LEU A 208 -8.03 -2.61 -12.82
N VAL A 209 -7.34 -1.86 -11.96
CA VAL A 209 -7.87 -0.61 -11.39
C VAL A 209 -8.04 0.48 -12.46
N LEU A 210 -7.05 0.67 -13.34
CA LEU A 210 -7.10 1.67 -14.40
C LEU A 210 -8.24 1.40 -15.39
N ALA A 211 -8.48 0.14 -15.72
CA ALA A 211 -9.62 -0.26 -16.56
C ALA A 211 -10.97 0.16 -15.94
N MET A 212 -11.06 0.22 -14.61
CA MET A 212 -12.28 0.56 -13.88
C MET A 212 -12.43 2.05 -13.55
N ALA A 213 -11.45 2.90 -13.83
CA ALA A 213 -11.44 4.32 -13.42
C ALA A 213 -12.71 5.09 -13.81
N ARG A 214 -13.22 4.91 -15.03
CA ARG A 214 -14.48 5.55 -15.49
C ARG A 214 -15.71 5.01 -14.78
N GLY A 215 -15.69 3.74 -14.39
CA GLY A 215 -16.76 3.12 -13.61
C GLY A 215 -16.80 3.61 -12.18
N LEU A 216 -15.64 3.90 -11.58
CA LEU A 216 -15.54 4.50 -10.24
C LEU A 216 -16.12 5.92 -10.21
N ASP A 217 -15.87 6.72 -11.26
CA ASP A 217 -16.51 8.04 -11.41
C ASP A 217 -18.04 7.94 -11.49
N ALA A 218 -18.58 6.94 -12.19
CA ALA A 218 -20.02 6.71 -12.25
C ALA A 218 -20.59 6.24 -10.89
N LEU A 219 -19.87 5.37 -10.17
CA LEU A 219 -20.27 4.91 -8.84
C LEU A 219 -20.32 6.04 -7.81
N ALA A 220 -19.45 7.05 -7.93
CA ALA A 220 -19.46 8.21 -7.06
C ALA A 220 -20.76 9.02 -7.14
N LEU A 221 -21.47 8.98 -8.28
CA LEU A 221 -22.78 9.62 -8.47
C LEU A 221 -23.95 8.85 -7.82
N GLY A 222 -23.70 7.63 -7.35
CA GLY A 222 -24.69 6.74 -6.75
C GLY A 222 -25.03 5.53 -7.61
N ASP A 223 -25.54 4.47 -6.97
CA ASP A 223 -25.77 3.18 -7.59
C ASP A 223 -26.84 3.23 -8.71
N ASP A 224 -27.91 4.03 -8.53
CA ASP A 224 -28.98 4.17 -9.53
C ASP A 224 -28.49 4.92 -10.76
N VAL A 225 -27.72 6.00 -10.58
CA VAL A 225 -27.13 6.78 -11.67
C VAL A 225 -26.12 5.93 -12.43
N ALA A 226 -25.25 5.20 -11.73
CA ALA A 226 -24.29 4.29 -12.36
C ALA A 226 -25.00 3.21 -13.21
N ARG A 227 -26.08 2.61 -12.69
CA ARG A 227 -26.92 1.66 -13.44
C ARG A 227 -27.57 2.31 -14.66
N GLY A 228 -28.12 3.53 -14.52
CA GLY A 228 -28.70 4.29 -15.63
C GLY A 228 -27.69 4.66 -16.73
N LEU A 229 -26.41 4.82 -16.37
CA LEU A 229 -25.30 5.02 -17.30
C LEU A 229 -24.78 3.70 -17.93
N GLY A 230 -25.49 2.59 -17.75
CA GLY A 230 -25.15 1.28 -18.32
C GLY A 230 -24.01 0.55 -17.62
N ARG A 231 -23.63 0.94 -16.39
CA ARG A 231 -22.56 0.29 -15.63
C ARG A 231 -23.09 -0.84 -14.76
N ASN A 232 -22.43 -2.00 -14.81
CA ASN A 232 -22.68 -3.07 -13.87
C ASN A 232 -21.98 -2.79 -12.53
N VAL A 233 -22.75 -2.30 -11.56
CA VAL A 233 -22.27 -1.93 -10.22
C VAL A 233 -21.64 -3.12 -9.49
N GLY A 234 -22.20 -4.32 -9.63
CA GLY A 234 -21.68 -5.53 -9.00
C GLY A 234 -20.30 -5.91 -9.53
N LEU A 235 -20.14 -5.91 -10.87
CA LEU A 235 -18.85 -6.17 -11.50
C LEU A 235 -17.81 -5.11 -11.15
N LEU A 236 -18.19 -3.82 -11.12
CA LEU A 236 -17.26 -2.74 -10.74
C LEU A 236 -16.77 -2.88 -9.29
N ARG A 237 -17.67 -3.22 -8.36
CA ARG A 237 -17.29 -3.48 -6.95
C ARG A 237 -16.39 -4.71 -6.83
N MET A 238 -16.72 -5.79 -7.52
CA MET A 238 -15.92 -7.01 -7.50
C MET A 238 -14.52 -6.77 -8.08
N ALA A 239 -14.43 -6.22 -9.29
CA ALA A 239 -13.16 -5.93 -9.95
C ALA A 239 -12.32 -4.91 -9.16
N GLY A 240 -12.95 -3.85 -8.63
CA GLY A 240 -12.27 -2.88 -7.77
C GLY A 240 -11.76 -3.48 -6.47
N THR A 241 -12.55 -4.35 -5.82
CA THR A 241 -12.13 -5.07 -4.61
C THR A 241 -10.97 -6.01 -4.92
N VAL A 242 -11.04 -6.80 -6.00
CA VAL A 242 -9.96 -7.69 -6.43
C VAL A 242 -8.69 -6.88 -6.73
N GLY A 243 -8.79 -5.79 -7.48
CA GLY A 243 -7.65 -4.92 -7.78
C GLY A 243 -7.02 -4.33 -6.52
N ALA A 244 -7.84 -3.80 -5.61
CA ALA A 244 -7.35 -3.28 -4.33
C ALA A 244 -6.72 -4.38 -3.47
N THR A 245 -7.28 -5.59 -3.45
CA THR A 245 -6.73 -6.74 -2.74
C THR A 245 -5.36 -7.13 -3.29
N VAL A 246 -5.22 -7.25 -4.61
CA VAL A 246 -3.94 -7.61 -5.25
C VAL A 246 -2.87 -6.57 -4.91
N LEU A 247 -3.20 -5.29 -5.05
CA LEU A 247 -2.27 -4.18 -4.72
C LEU A 247 -1.90 -4.17 -3.23
N THR A 248 -2.86 -4.40 -2.35
CA THR A 248 -2.60 -4.47 -0.90
C THR A 248 -1.75 -5.69 -0.56
N GLY A 249 -2.02 -6.84 -1.17
CA GLY A 249 -1.22 -8.05 -1.05
C GLY A 249 0.23 -7.83 -1.49
N VAL A 250 0.45 -7.11 -2.60
CA VAL A 250 1.79 -6.69 -3.05
C VAL A 250 2.51 -5.89 -1.96
N ALA A 251 1.85 -4.87 -1.42
CA ALA A 251 2.46 -4.03 -0.40
C ALA A 251 2.81 -4.81 0.87
N VAL A 252 1.86 -5.61 1.37
CA VAL A 252 2.02 -6.37 2.60
C VAL A 252 3.02 -7.51 2.45
N ALA A 253 3.01 -8.24 1.32
CA ALA A 253 3.99 -9.29 1.08
C ALA A 253 5.41 -8.71 0.93
N ALA A 254 5.56 -7.58 0.25
CA ALA A 254 6.87 -6.98 -0.01
C ALA A 254 7.48 -6.31 1.24
N ALA A 255 6.67 -5.59 2.02
CA ALA A 255 7.17 -4.72 3.09
C ALA A 255 6.55 -4.98 4.47
N GLY A 256 5.62 -5.92 4.59
CA GLY A 256 4.80 -6.09 5.80
C GLY A 256 3.63 -5.09 5.87
N PRO A 257 2.79 -5.18 6.91
CA PRO A 257 1.66 -4.27 7.11
C PRO A 257 2.10 -2.81 7.24
N ILE A 258 1.56 -1.93 6.40
CA ILE A 258 1.78 -0.48 6.47
C ILE A 258 0.43 0.23 6.42
N ALA A 259 0.15 1.01 7.46
CA ALA A 259 -1.12 1.71 7.62
C ALA A 259 -1.05 3.17 7.13
N PHE A 260 -2.21 3.83 7.10
CA PHE A 260 -2.44 5.25 6.81
C PHE A 260 -2.09 5.75 5.41
N THR A 261 -1.21 5.09 4.67
CA THR A 261 -0.84 5.51 3.31
C THR A 261 -2.04 5.43 2.37
N GLY A 262 -2.80 4.33 2.41
CA GLY A 262 -4.03 4.16 1.65
C GLY A 262 -5.19 5.04 2.11
N LEU A 263 -5.08 5.68 3.27
CA LEU A 263 -6.08 6.60 3.81
C LEU A 263 -5.73 8.06 3.45
N ALA A 264 -4.53 8.49 3.80
CA ALA A 264 -4.09 9.88 3.72
C ALA A 264 -3.80 10.32 2.28
N VAL A 265 -3.13 9.48 1.48
CA VAL A 265 -2.71 9.85 0.14
C VAL A 265 -3.88 10.15 -0.79
N PRO A 266 -4.94 9.32 -0.88
CA PRO A 266 -6.10 9.63 -1.72
C PRO A 266 -6.78 10.94 -1.30
N HIS A 267 -6.78 11.23 -0.01
CA HIS A 267 -7.37 12.45 0.53
C HIS A 267 -6.58 13.70 0.12
N ILE A 268 -5.26 13.67 0.26
CA ILE A 268 -4.36 14.72 -0.20
C ILE A 268 -4.51 14.91 -1.72
N ALA A 269 -4.52 13.80 -2.48
CA ALA A 269 -4.66 13.85 -3.93
C ALA A 269 -6.01 14.48 -4.36
N ARG A 270 -7.13 14.15 -3.69
CA ARG A 270 -8.44 14.80 -3.94
C ARG A 270 -8.38 16.31 -3.71
N ALA A 271 -7.69 16.78 -2.68
CA ALA A 271 -7.55 18.20 -2.41
C ALA A 271 -6.78 18.95 -3.52
N LEU A 272 -5.85 18.28 -4.20
CA LEU A 272 -5.04 18.88 -5.27
C LEU A 272 -5.75 18.85 -6.64
N VAL A 273 -6.30 17.70 -7.04
CA VAL A 273 -6.81 17.49 -8.40
C VAL A 273 -8.33 17.28 -8.49
N GLY A 274 -9.02 17.15 -7.37
CA GLY A 274 -10.45 16.85 -7.28
C GLY A 274 -10.76 15.35 -7.28
N THR A 275 -12.05 15.00 -7.38
CA THR A 275 -12.57 13.64 -7.18
C THR A 275 -12.55 12.74 -8.41
N GLY A 276 -12.34 13.30 -9.62
CA GLY A 276 -12.35 12.52 -10.86
C GLY A 276 -11.17 11.53 -10.93
N HIS A 277 -11.47 10.23 -11.00
CA HIS A 277 -10.50 9.14 -10.92
C HIS A 277 -9.43 9.19 -12.01
N ARG A 278 -9.74 9.76 -13.17
CA ARG A 278 -8.77 10.00 -14.25
C ARG A 278 -7.56 10.85 -13.83
N TRP A 279 -7.73 11.77 -12.87
CA TRP A 279 -6.66 12.62 -12.35
C TRP A 279 -6.21 12.15 -10.97
N LEU A 280 -7.16 11.64 -10.17
CA LEU A 280 -6.90 11.18 -8.81
C LEU A 280 -5.97 9.95 -8.79
N LEU A 281 -6.20 8.94 -9.63
CA LEU A 281 -5.39 7.71 -9.63
C LEU A 281 -3.91 7.97 -9.96
N PRO A 282 -3.54 8.72 -11.03
CA PRO A 282 -2.14 9.07 -11.27
C PRO A 282 -1.52 9.91 -10.15
N THR A 283 -2.28 10.85 -9.59
CA THR A 283 -1.78 11.70 -8.50
C THR A 283 -1.52 10.89 -7.23
N ALA A 284 -2.42 9.96 -6.88
CA ALA A 284 -2.25 9.05 -5.76
C ALA A 284 -1.06 8.09 -5.99
N ALA A 285 -0.90 7.57 -7.21
CA ALA A 285 0.23 6.72 -7.57
C ALA A 285 1.59 7.44 -7.47
N LEU A 286 1.63 8.77 -7.64
CA LEU A 286 2.86 9.56 -7.43
C LEU A 286 3.10 9.93 -5.96
N LEU A 287 2.04 10.33 -5.25
CA LEU A 287 2.14 10.76 -3.85
C LEU A 287 2.33 9.61 -2.86
N GLY A 288 1.85 8.41 -3.19
CA GLY A 288 2.03 7.20 -2.37
C GLY A 288 3.51 6.89 -2.11
N PRO A 289 4.32 6.72 -3.17
CA PRO A 289 5.76 6.58 -3.08
C PRO A 289 6.45 7.71 -2.31
N VAL A 290 6.03 8.96 -2.52
CA VAL A 290 6.56 10.11 -1.78
C VAL A 290 6.36 9.91 -0.28
N MET A 291 5.15 9.56 0.15
CA MET A 291 4.84 9.34 1.57
C MET A 291 5.68 8.20 2.15
N ILE A 292 5.79 7.07 1.44
CA ILE A 292 6.55 5.90 1.88
C ILE A 292 8.05 6.19 1.96
N LEU A 293 8.65 6.70 0.88
CA LEU A 293 10.09 6.97 0.82
C LEU A 293 10.50 8.07 1.80
N THR A 294 9.70 9.13 1.95
CA THR A 294 10.02 10.19 2.92
C THR A 294 9.93 9.67 4.35
N SER A 295 8.92 8.86 4.67
CA SER A 295 8.79 8.21 5.98
C SER A 295 9.95 7.26 6.25
N ASP A 296 10.38 6.51 5.24
CA ASP A 296 11.53 5.61 5.35
C ASP A 296 12.84 6.37 5.55
N VAL A 297 13.10 7.43 4.79
CA VAL A 297 14.29 8.29 4.95
C VAL A 297 14.33 8.92 6.34
N ILE A 298 13.21 9.46 6.82
CA ILE A 298 13.09 10.00 8.19
C ILE A 298 13.36 8.89 9.21
N GLY A 299 12.80 7.69 8.99
CA GLY A 299 13.05 6.51 9.82
C GLY A 299 14.52 6.13 9.97
N ARG A 300 15.30 6.27 8.89
CA ARG A 300 16.75 5.96 8.88
C ARG A 300 17.60 7.00 9.62
N ILE A 301 17.13 8.23 9.81
CA ILE A 301 17.91 9.31 10.41
C ILE A 301 17.56 9.58 11.88
N VAL A 302 16.34 9.28 12.31
CA VAL A 302 15.84 9.66 13.64
C VAL A 302 16.48 8.85 14.79
N PHE A 303 16.91 7.61 14.56
CA PHE A 303 17.33 6.72 15.65
C PHE A 303 18.60 5.89 15.36
N GLN A 304 19.69 6.56 14.95
CA GLN A 304 20.97 5.90 14.63
C GLN A 304 21.61 5.22 15.85
N PRO A 305 22.28 4.05 15.70
CA PRO A 305 22.57 3.32 14.46
C PRO A 305 21.44 2.39 13.97
N SER A 306 20.35 2.28 14.74
CA SER A 306 19.16 1.55 14.33
C SER A 306 18.31 2.37 13.35
N GLU A 307 17.27 1.76 12.79
CA GLU A 307 16.33 2.45 11.91
C GLU A 307 14.92 2.28 12.45
N VAL A 308 14.12 3.34 12.39
CA VAL A 308 12.69 3.23 12.71
C VAL A 308 11.95 2.69 11.48
N PRO A 309 11.13 1.65 11.64
CA PRO A 309 10.33 1.07 10.56
C PRO A 309 9.40 2.08 9.88
N VAL A 310 9.20 1.91 8.57
CA VAL A 310 8.37 2.83 7.77
C VAL A 310 6.90 2.85 8.22
N SER A 311 6.36 1.72 8.70
CA SER A 311 4.99 1.65 9.21
C SER A 311 4.79 2.56 10.44
N VAL A 312 5.79 2.64 11.31
CA VAL A 312 5.77 3.48 12.52
C VAL A 312 5.80 4.95 12.12
N MET A 313 6.69 5.32 11.20
CA MET A 313 6.80 6.70 10.71
C MET A 313 5.54 7.15 9.97
N THR A 314 4.96 6.28 9.14
CA THR A 314 3.68 6.55 8.46
C THR A 314 2.51 6.64 9.44
N ALA A 315 2.48 5.86 10.51
CA ALA A 315 1.49 5.99 11.58
C ALA A 315 1.62 7.30 12.37
N LEU A 316 2.86 7.70 12.71
CA LEU A 316 3.14 8.96 13.40
C LEU A 316 2.68 10.18 12.59
N ALA A 317 2.80 10.13 11.26
CA ALA A 317 2.27 11.16 10.37
C ALA A 317 0.75 11.02 10.12
N GLY A 318 0.27 9.78 9.97
CA GLY A 318 -1.09 9.45 9.58
C GLY A 318 -2.14 9.65 10.66
N VAL A 319 -1.81 9.39 11.94
CA VAL A 319 -2.75 9.57 13.07
C VAL A 319 -3.14 11.04 13.25
N PRO A 320 -2.20 12.02 13.33
CA PRO A 320 -2.56 13.43 13.37
C PRO A 320 -3.38 13.87 12.16
N PHE A 321 -3.05 13.35 10.98
CA PHE A 321 -3.80 13.63 9.76
C PHE A 321 -5.26 13.15 9.85
N LEU A 322 -5.49 11.91 10.30
CA LEU A 322 -6.83 11.36 10.52
C LEU A 322 -7.61 12.16 11.57
N ILE A 323 -6.98 12.52 12.70
CA ILE A 323 -7.61 13.34 13.74
C ILE A 323 -8.04 14.69 13.16
N ALA A 324 -7.18 15.36 12.40
CA ALA A 324 -7.49 16.63 11.76
C ALA A 324 -8.63 16.48 10.74
N LEU A 325 -8.66 15.38 9.98
CA LEU A 325 -9.70 15.07 9.02
C LEU A 325 -11.06 14.87 9.69
N VAL A 326 -11.15 14.03 10.73
CA VAL A 326 -12.40 13.74 11.44
C VAL A 326 -12.94 14.98 12.16
N ARG A 327 -12.05 15.85 12.67
CA ARG A 327 -12.45 17.11 13.34
C ARG A 327 -12.99 18.18 12.39
N ARG A 328 -12.60 18.17 11.11
CA ARG A 328 -13.14 19.09 10.10
C ARG A 328 -14.46 18.51 9.57
N LYS A 329 -15.58 19.17 9.84
CA LYS A 329 -16.92 18.75 9.36
C LYS A 329 -16.88 18.51 7.83
N ALA A 330 -17.04 17.24 7.45
CA ALA A 330 -17.32 16.69 6.11
C ALA A 330 -16.38 17.14 4.96
N VAL A 331 -15.39 16.30 4.63
CA VAL A 331 -14.78 16.32 3.29
C VAL A 331 -15.58 15.39 2.38
N ALA A 332 -15.95 15.87 1.19
CA ALA A 332 -16.72 15.12 0.21
C ALA A 332 -16.00 13.82 -0.20
N ALA A 333 -16.73 12.71 -0.15
CA ALA A 333 -16.31 11.40 -0.66
C ALA A 333 -16.32 11.36 -2.19
#